data_AF-A0A9E5EJ92-F1
#
_entry.id   AF-A0A9E5EJ92-F1
#
_cell.length_a   1.000
_cell.length_b   1.000
_cell.length_c   1.000
_cell.angle_alpha   90.00
_cell.angle_beta   90.00
_cell.angle_gamma   90.00
#
_symmetry.space_group_name_H-M   'P 1'
#
loop_
_entity.id
_entity.type
_entity.pdbx_description
1 polymer ?
#
loop_
_entity_poly.entity_id
_entity_poly.type
_entity_poly.pdbx_seq_one_letter_code
_entity_poly.pdbx_strand_id
1 'polypeptide(L)'
;MAYECGKDPEGSSSARFSVKFYLVAMIFILFDIEVIFMYPWAVSLAGFRQSGLGWQVFGLMMAFVLLVEVGHLYAFKKGVFDWNKRG
;
A
#
# COMPACT_ATOMS: atom_id res chain seq x y z
N MET A 1 -2.34 -6.48 -33.75
CA MET A 1 -1.55 -7.72 -33.92
C MET A 1 -0.50 -7.72 -32.83
N ALA A 2 -0.37 -8.79 -32.05
CA ALA A 2 0.68 -8.88 -31.04
C ALA A 2 2.03 -8.90 -31.75
N TYR A 3 2.96 -8.01 -31.35
CA TYR A 3 4.27 -7.92 -31.99
C TYR A 3 5.20 -8.96 -31.37
N GLU A 4 5.49 -10.01 -32.13
CA GLU A 4 6.39 -11.09 -31.72
C GLU A 4 7.52 -11.22 -32.74
N CYS A 5 8.22 -10.11 -33.01
CA CYS A 5 9.43 -10.04 -33.85
C CYS A 5 9.36 -10.85 -35.18
N GLY A 6 8.20 -10.89 -35.84
CA GLY A 6 8.02 -11.57 -37.13
C GLY A 6 7.70 -13.07 -37.06
N LYS A 7 7.33 -13.62 -35.90
CA LYS A 7 6.72 -14.95 -35.77
C LYS A 7 5.24 -14.87 -35.41
N ASP A 8 4.48 -15.88 -35.83
CA ASP A 8 3.12 -16.08 -35.37
C ASP A 8 3.11 -16.32 -33.84
N PRO A 9 2.14 -15.75 -33.10
CA PRO A 9 2.09 -15.89 -31.66
C PRO A 9 1.86 -17.35 -31.26
N GLU A 10 2.89 -17.98 -30.71
CA GLU A 10 2.91 -19.38 -30.30
C GLU A 10 2.72 -19.47 -28.78
N GLY A 11 1.47 -19.69 -28.35
CA GLY A 11 1.14 -19.91 -26.93
C GLY A 11 -0.21 -19.33 -26.53
N SER A 12 -0.78 -19.86 -25.43
CA SER A 12 -2.01 -19.29 -24.86
C SER A 12 -1.71 -17.89 -24.31
N SER A 13 -2.50 -16.88 -24.70
CA SER A 13 -2.40 -15.48 -24.24
C SER A 13 -2.53 -15.31 -22.70
N SER A 14 -2.87 -16.37 -21.96
CA SER A 14 -2.82 -16.37 -20.49
C SER A 14 -1.40 -16.64 -19.98
N ALA A 15 -0.58 -15.60 -19.93
CA ALA A 15 0.65 -15.62 -19.15
C ALA A 15 0.30 -15.76 -17.66
N ARG A 16 0.92 -16.72 -16.96
CA ARG A 16 0.83 -16.81 -15.50
C ARG A 16 1.57 -15.64 -14.88
N PHE A 17 0.85 -14.59 -14.51
CA PHE A 17 1.42 -13.49 -13.74
C PHE A 17 1.80 -13.95 -12.33
N SER A 18 2.95 -13.48 -11.86
CA SER A 18 3.44 -13.80 -10.51
C SER A 18 2.49 -13.24 -9.45
N VAL A 19 2.20 -14.05 -8.41
CA VAL A 19 1.39 -13.64 -7.24
C VAL A 19 1.98 -12.40 -6.54
N LYS A 20 3.28 -12.13 -6.74
CA LYS A 20 3.95 -10.93 -6.20
C LYS A 20 3.29 -9.62 -6.66
N PHE A 21 2.78 -9.56 -7.90
CA PHE A 21 2.07 -8.37 -8.40
C PHE A 21 0.80 -8.10 -7.59
N TYR A 22 0.07 -9.15 -7.23
CA TYR A 22 -1.13 -9.03 -6.41
C TYR A 22 -0.80 -8.54 -4.99
N LEU A 23 0.27 -9.06 -4.37
CA LEU A 23 0.68 -8.64 -3.03
C LEU A 23 1.08 -7.16 -2.99
N VAL A 24 1.81 -6.67 -4.00
CA VAL A 24 2.16 -5.26 -4.11
C VAL A 24 0.90 -4.40 -4.30
N ALA A 25 -0.04 -4.81 -5.15
CA ALA A 25 -1.29 -4.08 -5.37
C ALA A 25 -2.14 -4.02 -4.08
N MET A 26 -2.23 -5.12 -3.33
CA MET A 26 -2.96 -5.17 -2.07
C MET A 26 -2.36 -4.23 -1.01
N ILE A 27 -1.03 -4.21 -0.88
CA ILE A 27 -0.33 -3.29 0.02
C ILE A 27 -0.56 -1.83 -0.39
N PHE A 28 -0.51 -1.54 -1.69
CA PHE A 28 -0.79 -0.20 -2.21
C PHE A 28 -2.21 0.26 -1.86
N ILE A 29 -3.22 -0.59 -2.03
CA ILE A 29 -4.61 -0.27 -1.67
C ILE A 29 -4.73 0.00 -0.15
N LEU A 30 -4.07 -0.81 0.68
CA LEU A 30 -4.09 -0.60 2.14
C LEU A 30 -3.47 0.75 2.54
N PHE A 31 -2.33 1.09 1.94
CA PHE A 31 -1.68 2.39 2.15
C PHE A 31 -2.56 3.57 1.67
N ASP A 32 -3.20 3.44 0.51
CA ASP A 32 -4.07 4.50 -0.02
C ASP A 32 -5.30 4.76 0.88
N ILE A 33 -5.85 3.69 1.46
CA ILE A 33 -6.93 3.77 2.45
C ILE A 33 -6.46 4.50 3.71
N GLU A 34 -5.25 4.23 4.20
CA GLU A 34 -4.66 4.94 5.36
C GLU A 34 -4.59 6.45 5.10
N VAL A 35 -4.09 6.85 3.93
CA VAL A 35 -3.99 8.24 3.53
C VAL A 35 -5.36 8.91 3.42
N ILE A 36 -6.37 8.20 2.89
CA ILE A 36 -7.77 8.67 2.84
C ILE A 36 -8.29 9.02 4.24
N PHE A 37 -7.95 8.25 5.27
CA PHE A 37 -8.36 8.55 6.64
C PHE A 37 -7.54 9.67 7.27
N MET A 38 -6.26 9.79 6.91
CA MET A 38 -5.40 10.87 7.40
C MET A 38 -5.83 12.26 6.91
N TYR A 39 -6.35 12.38 5.68
CA TYR A 39 -6.71 13.68 5.10
C TYR A 39 -7.76 14.46 5.92
N PRO A 40 -8.96 13.91 6.20
CA PRO A 40 -9.97 14.62 7.00
C PRO A 40 -9.48 14.96 8.42
N TRP A 41 -8.69 14.07 9.01
CA TRP A 41 -8.08 14.31 10.32
C TRP A 41 -7.08 15.48 10.27
N ALA A 42 -6.21 15.53 9.25
CA ALA A 42 -5.22 16.58 9.10
C ALA A 42 -5.88 17.96 8.92
N VAL A 43 -6.96 18.03 8.14
CA VAL A 43 -7.73 19.26 7.93
C VAL A 43 -8.43 19.72 9.21
N SER A 44 -8.93 18.79 10.02
CA SER A 44 -9.63 19.11 11.29
C SER A 44 -8.70 19.42 12.46
N LEU A 45 -7.39 19.17 12.34
CA LEU A 45 -6.39 19.41 13.40
C LEU A 45 -6.39 20.87 13.90
N ALA A 46 -6.61 21.84 13.01
CA ALA A 46 -6.68 23.26 13.38
C ALA A 46 -7.87 23.56 14.33
N GLY A 47 -9.00 22.87 14.16
CA GLY A 47 -10.16 22.96 15.06
C GLY A 47 -9.91 22.28 16.40
N PHE A 48 -9.29 21.09 16.40
CA PHE A 48 -8.92 20.38 17.63
C PHE A 48 -7.88 21.11 18.47
N ARG A 49 -6.97 21.87 17.83
CA ARG A 49 -6.01 22.71 18.56
C ARG A 49 -6.72 23.82 19.33
N GLN A 50 -7.77 24.41 18.77
CA GLN A 50 -8.53 25.49 19.41
C GLN A 50 -9.39 24.98 20.58
N SER A 51 -9.84 23.74 20.54
CA SER A 51 -10.61 23.11 21.63
C SER A 51 -9.76 22.56 22.78
N GLY A 52 -8.42 22.72 22.73
CA GLY A 52 -7.49 22.19 23.73
C GLY A 52 -7.22 20.68 23.63
N LEU A 53 -7.88 19.98 22.69
CA LEU A 53 -7.75 18.53 22.49
C LEU A 53 -6.65 18.14 21.48
N GLY A 54 -5.96 19.12 20.90
CA GLY A 54 -5.01 18.90 19.80
C GLY A 54 -3.93 17.85 20.10
N TRP A 55 -3.36 17.83 21.31
CA TRP A 55 -2.33 16.86 21.68
C TRP A 55 -2.86 15.43 21.83
N GLN A 56 -4.07 15.28 22.37
CA GLN A 56 -4.71 13.97 22.53
C GLN A 56 -5.08 13.38 21.16
N VAL A 57 -5.66 14.21 20.29
CA VAL A 57 -6.03 13.82 18.92
C VAL A 57 -4.79 13.50 18.08
N PHE A 58 -3.69 14.23 18.28
CA PHE A 58 -2.40 13.91 17.68
C PHE A 58 -1.85 12.56 18.16
N GLY A 59 -1.87 12.31 19.47
CA GLY A 59 -1.43 11.04 20.04
C GLY A 59 -2.23 9.84 19.51
N LEU A 60 -3.56 9.98 19.38
CA LEU A 60 -4.41 8.94 18.80
C LEU A 60 -4.05 8.65 17.34
N MET A 61 -3.82 9.68 16.53
CA MET A 61 -3.45 9.49 15.12
C MET A 61 -2.07 8.85 14.97
N MET A 62 -1.10 9.25 15.79
CA MET A 62 0.21 8.60 15.81
C MET A 62 0.10 7.11 16.17
N ALA A 63 -0.74 6.77 17.16
CA ALA A 63 -0.99 5.36 17.51
C ALA A 63 -1.65 4.58 16.36
N PHE A 64 -2.61 5.20 15.65
CA PHE A 64 -3.26 4.60 14.48
C PHE A 64 -2.27 4.33 13.35
N VAL A 65 -1.47 5.33 12.95
CA VAL A 65 -0.45 5.19 11.90
C VAL A 65 0.56 4.12 12.28
N LEU A 66 1.09 4.15 13.50
CA LEU A 66 2.06 3.15 13.96
C LEU A 66 1.50 1.73 13.92
N LEU A 67 0.23 1.54 14.27
CA LEU A 67 -0.42 0.24 14.22
C LEU A 67 -0.48 -0.31 12.79
N VAL A 68 -0.85 0.52 11.82
CA VAL A 68 -0.97 0.15 10.41
C VAL A 68 0.43 -0.06 9.79
N GLU A 69 1.37 0.83 10.09
CA GLU A 69 2.75 0.76 9.62
C GLU A 69 3.51 -0.49 10.10
N VAL A 70 3.21 -1.00 11.30
CA VAL A 70 3.78 -2.28 11.75
C VAL A 70 3.42 -3.43 10.78
N GLY A 71 2.19 -3.43 10.24
CA GLY A 71 1.76 -4.39 9.22
C GLY A 71 2.54 -4.25 7.91
N HIS A 72 2.75 -3.00 7.46
CA HIS A 72 3.55 -2.69 6.27
C HIS A 72 5.02 -3.09 6.43
N LEU A 73 5.62 -2.76 7.57
CA LEU A 73 7.00 -3.14 7.91
C LEU A 73 7.18 -4.66 7.98
N TYR A 74 6.19 -5.38 8.52
CA TYR A 74 6.20 -6.84 8.52
C TYR A 74 6.18 -7.41 7.08
N ALA A 75 5.30 -6.88 6.22
CA ALA A 75 5.23 -7.27 4.82
C ALA A 75 6.54 -6.96 4.06
N PHE A 76 7.14 -5.80 4.33
CA PHE A 76 8.43 -5.41 3.80
C PHE A 76 9.53 -6.40 4.22
N LYS A 77 9.60 -6.73 5.51
CA LYS A 77 10.58 -7.69 6.06
C LYS A 77 10.40 -9.11 5.50
N LYS A 78 9.17 -9.51 5.17
CA LYS A 78 8.90 -10.80 4.50
C LYS A 78 9.40 -10.86 3.05
N GLY A 79 9.88 -9.75 2.50
CA GLY A 79 10.44 -9.69 1.15
C GLY A 79 9.36 -9.72 0.08
N VAL A 80 8.19 -9.12 0.34
CA VAL A 80 7.13 -8.98 -0.68
C VAL A 80 7.65 -8.23 -1.92
N PHE A 81 8.63 -7.34 -1.74
CA PHE A 81 9.28 -6.58 -2.80
C PHE A 81 10.51 -7.26 -3.40
N ASP A 82 10.91 -8.44 -2.91
CA ASP A 82 12.08 -9.15 -3.41
C ASP A 82 11.74 -9.91 -4.70
N TRP A 83 12.18 -9.35 -5.83
CA TRP A 83 11.95 -9.91 -7.16
C TRP A 83 12.88 -11.08 -7.50
N ASN A 84 14.00 -11.24 -6.78
CA ASN A 84 15.05 -12.22 -7.10
C ASN A 84 14.78 -13.62 -6.55
N LYS A 85 13.89 -13.76 -5.56
CA LYS A 85 13.46 -15.08 -5.09
C LYS A 85 12.54 -15.73 -6.13
N ARG A 86 13.08 -16.68 -6.90
CA ARG A 86 12.28 -17.61 -7.72
C ARG A 86 11.41 -18.42 -6.75
N GLY A 87 10.11 -18.18 -6.78
CA GLY A 87 9.09 -19.03 -6.17
C GLY A 87 8.56 -19.99 -7.23
#